data_AF-A0A6S7CSG3-F1
#
_entry.id   AF-A0A6S7CSG3-F1
#
_cell.length_a   1.000
_cell.length_b   1.000
_cell.length_c   1.000
_cell.angle_alpha   90.00
_cell.angle_beta   90.00
_cell.angle_gamma   90.00
#
_symmetry.space_group_name_H-M   'P 1'
#
loop_
_entity.id
_entity.type
_entity.pdbx_description
1 polymer ?
#
loop_
_entity_poly.entity_id
_entity_poly.type
_entity_poly.pdbx_seq_one_letter_code
_entity_poly.pdbx_strand_id
1 'polypeptide(L)'
;MRKSVWVGVTLMAVLGGCASTGVYESDTVVKDTFIVDTNYQAAFRRAGEYVRTCHVNVQHPYHVTYAWKHVLGEKGAPDEVQVYKVGETAKILELISAEADGPAKAKVTVTVLGEGRWDAAEIAAARASIQSATPVCRKDG
;
A
#
# COMPACT_ATOMS: atom_id res chain seq x y z
N MET A 1 -32.94 27.66 50.40
CA MET A 1 -31.57 27.27 49.98
C MET A 1 -31.34 25.81 50.35
N ARG A 2 -31.30 24.89 49.38
CA ARG A 2 -30.91 23.49 49.59
C ARG A 2 -29.88 23.14 48.52
N LYS A 3 -28.65 22.88 48.98
CA LYS A 3 -27.52 22.37 48.20
C LYS A 3 -27.67 20.86 48.11
N SER A 4 -27.62 20.30 46.90
CA SER A 4 -27.23 18.90 46.67
C SER A 4 -26.57 18.79 45.30
N VAL A 5 -25.29 18.42 45.33
CA VAL A 5 -24.30 18.36 44.25
C VAL A 5 -24.31 16.96 43.64
N TRP A 6 -24.95 16.75 42.48
CA TRP A 6 -24.91 15.44 41.82
C TRP A 6 -23.77 15.44 40.79
N VAL A 7 -22.65 14.89 41.27
CA VAL A 7 -21.57 14.19 40.54
C VAL A 7 -22.18 13.42 39.35
N GLY A 8 -21.78 13.62 38.09
CA GLY A 8 -20.45 13.35 37.57
C GLY A 8 -20.43 11.96 36.92
N VAL A 9 -20.68 11.88 35.61
CA VAL A 9 -20.30 10.74 34.75
C VAL A 9 -19.91 11.30 33.37
N THR A 10 -18.70 11.85 33.27
CA THR A 10 -17.99 11.98 31.99
C THR A 10 -17.23 10.68 31.77
N LEU A 11 -17.88 9.73 31.11
CA LEU A 11 -17.23 8.54 30.58
C LEU A 11 -17.61 8.37 29.11
N MET A 12 -17.27 9.36 28.28
CA MET A 12 -17.06 9.06 26.86
C MET A 12 -15.66 8.48 26.75
N ALA A 13 -15.64 7.15 26.70
CA ALA A 13 -14.50 6.37 26.29
C ALA A 13 -13.92 6.98 25.01
N VAL A 14 -12.74 7.59 25.13
CA VAL A 14 -11.85 7.78 23.99
C VAL A 14 -11.35 6.38 23.66
N LEU A 15 -12.19 5.63 22.94
CA LEU A 15 -11.73 4.60 22.03
C LEU A 15 -11.01 5.34 20.90
N GLY A 16 -9.87 5.97 21.23
CA GLY A 16 -8.83 6.27 20.28
C GLY A 16 -8.29 4.92 19.86
N GLY A 17 -9.04 4.25 18.98
CA GLY A 17 -8.55 3.10 18.26
C GLY A 17 -7.19 3.52 17.73
N CYS A 18 -6.18 2.69 18.00
CA CYS A 18 -4.89 2.79 17.34
C CYS A 18 -5.20 2.88 15.84
N ALA A 19 -5.20 4.09 15.29
CA ALA A 19 -5.45 4.31 13.89
C ALA A 19 -4.32 3.57 13.19
N SER A 20 -4.62 2.40 12.62
CA SER A 20 -3.66 1.66 11.82
C SER A 20 -3.54 2.41 10.51
N THR A 21 -2.88 3.58 10.55
CA THR A 21 -2.74 4.47 9.41
C THR A 21 -1.94 3.71 8.37
N GLY A 22 -2.63 3.27 7.31
CA GLY A 22 -1.98 2.73 6.14
C GLY A 22 -1.39 3.85 5.30
N VAL A 23 -0.96 3.53 4.08
CA VAL A 23 -0.43 4.51 3.12
C VAL A 23 -1.38 5.68 2.79
N TYR A 24 -2.67 5.57 3.11
CA TYR A 24 -3.64 6.66 2.89
C TYR A 24 -3.64 7.71 4.00
N GLU A 25 -3.20 7.37 5.22
CA GLU A 25 -3.39 8.20 6.41
C GLU A 25 -2.07 8.49 7.15
N SER A 26 -0.95 7.90 6.73
CA SER A 26 0.35 8.07 7.40
C SER A 26 1.13 9.27 6.86
N ASP A 27 1.74 10.03 7.76
CA ASP A 27 2.64 11.14 7.44
C ASP A 27 4.04 10.69 7.00
N THR A 28 4.38 9.41 7.18
CA THR A 28 5.71 8.85 6.85
C THR A 28 5.81 8.32 5.43
N VAL A 29 4.74 8.42 4.64
CA VAL A 29 4.62 7.80 3.33
C VAL A 29 5.75 8.23 2.39
N VAL A 30 6.34 7.25 1.72
CA VAL A 30 7.30 7.47 0.64
C VAL A 30 6.64 7.10 -0.68
N LYS A 31 6.77 7.97 -1.67
CA LYS A 31 6.13 7.80 -2.98
C LYS A 31 7.08 8.12 -4.12
N ASP A 32 6.94 7.37 -5.20
CA ASP A 32 7.68 7.59 -6.44
C ASP A 32 6.79 7.31 -7.65
N THR A 33 6.91 8.14 -8.68
CA THR A 33 6.12 8.05 -9.91
C THR A 33 7.07 7.97 -11.11
N PHE A 34 6.79 7.03 -12.01
CA PHE A 34 7.58 6.82 -13.23
C PHE A 34 6.72 6.38 -14.40
N ILE A 35 7.27 6.57 -15.59
CA ILE A 35 6.67 6.13 -16.85
C ILE A 35 7.22 4.75 -17.22
N VAL A 36 6.34 3.91 -17.73
CA VAL A 36 6.65 2.58 -18.27
C VAL A 36 6.23 2.55 -19.74
N ASP A 37 7.13 2.08 -20.61
CA ASP A 37 6.88 1.98 -22.06
C ASP A 37 6.01 0.76 -22.41
N THR A 38 4.80 0.73 -21.87
CA THR A 38 3.74 -0.25 -22.17
C THR A 38 2.37 0.34 -21.85
N ASN A 39 1.29 -0.23 -22.38
CA ASN A 39 -0.07 0.16 -21.97
C ASN A 39 -0.32 -0.10 -20.47
N TYR A 40 -1.26 0.64 -19.88
CA TYR A 40 -1.48 0.61 -18.44
C TYR A 40 -1.95 -0.76 -17.92
N GLN A 41 -2.75 -1.52 -18.68
CA GLN A 41 -3.18 -2.85 -18.23
C GLN A 41 -2.00 -3.82 -18.09
N ALA A 42 -1.04 -3.74 -19.02
CA ALA A 42 0.18 -4.52 -18.94
C ALA A 42 1.07 -4.07 -17.77
N ALA A 43 1.19 -2.78 -17.51
CA ALA A 43 1.92 -2.27 -16.34
C ALA A 43 1.26 -2.71 -15.02
N PHE A 44 -0.07 -2.62 -14.94
CA PHE A 44 -0.86 -3.08 -13.80
C PHE A 44 -0.67 -4.57 -13.52
N ARG A 45 -0.71 -5.41 -14.57
CA ARG A 45 -0.42 -6.86 -14.44
C ARG A 45 0.99 -7.11 -13.92
N ARG A 46 2.00 -6.37 -14.40
CA ARG A 46 3.39 -6.49 -13.91
C ARG A 46 3.50 -6.12 -12.42
N ALA A 47 2.78 -5.09 -11.98
CA ALA A 47 2.70 -4.73 -10.56
C ALA A 47 2.07 -5.85 -9.71
N GLY A 48 1.00 -6.48 -10.20
CA GLY A 48 0.40 -7.63 -9.52
C GLY A 48 1.36 -8.82 -9.41
N GLU A 49 2.07 -9.16 -10.48
CA GLU A 49 3.07 -10.24 -10.45
C GLU A 49 4.27 -9.93 -9.55
N TYR A 50 4.69 -8.66 -9.47
CA TYR A 50 5.69 -8.20 -8.51
C TYR A 50 5.26 -8.51 -7.08
N VAL A 51 4.08 -8.02 -6.67
CA VAL A 51 3.56 -8.21 -5.31
C VAL A 51 3.36 -9.70 -5.00
N ARG A 52 2.78 -10.45 -5.94
CA ARG A 52 2.58 -11.88 -5.78
C ARG A 52 3.90 -12.62 -5.56
N THR A 53 4.91 -12.29 -6.35
CA THR A 53 6.21 -12.96 -6.29
C THR A 53 7.03 -12.54 -5.07
N CYS A 54 7.08 -11.24 -4.75
CA CYS A 54 8.01 -10.69 -3.77
C CYS A 54 7.41 -10.51 -2.36
N HIS A 55 6.08 -10.55 -2.22
CA HIS A 55 5.41 -10.46 -0.91
C HIS A 55 4.58 -11.68 -0.56
N VAL A 56 3.95 -12.35 -1.51
CA VAL A 56 3.01 -13.44 -1.18
C VAL A 56 3.68 -14.81 -1.25
N ASN A 57 4.47 -15.06 -2.30
CA ASN A 57 5.09 -16.36 -2.56
C ASN A 57 6.46 -16.54 -1.90
N VAL A 58 6.87 -15.64 -1.01
CA VAL A 58 8.12 -15.73 -0.24
C VAL A 58 7.84 -16.03 1.22
N GLN A 59 8.78 -16.71 1.86
CA GLN A 59 8.72 -16.95 3.29
C GLN A 59 9.15 -15.68 4.05
N HIS A 60 8.30 -15.20 4.95
CA HIS A 60 8.65 -14.09 5.85
C HIS A 60 9.01 -14.60 7.24
N PRO A 61 9.84 -13.86 7.99
CA PRO A 61 10.08 -14.15 9.41
C PRO A 61 8.80 -14.09 10.26
N TYR A 62 8.81 -14.82 11.37
CA TYR A 62 7.90 -14.63 12.52
C TYR A 62 6.39 -14.57 12.23
N HIS A 63 5.82 -15.60 11.59
CA HIS A 63 4.38 -15.70 11.30
C HIS A 63 3.78 -14.51 10.53
N VAL A 64 4.61 -13.66 9.90
CA VAL A 64 4.12 -12.60 9.03
C VAL A 64 3.67 -13.23 7.73
N THR A 65 2.45 -12.92 7.31
CA THR A 65 1.93 -13.29 5.99
C THR A 65 1.34 -12.03 5.37
N TYR A 66 1.74 -11.73 4.14
CA TYR A 66 1.15 -10.65 3.37
C TYR A 66 0.16 -11.22 2.36
N ALA A 67 -0.87 -10.43 2.10
CA ALA A 67 -1.83 -10.68 1.05
C ALA A 67 -2.03 -9.38 0.27
N TRP A 68 -2.74 -9.50 -0.85
CA TRP A 68 -2.88 -8.40 -1.79
C TRP A 68 -4.25 -8.44 -2.45
N LYS A 69 -4.65 -7.30 -3.03
CA LYS A 69 -5.88 -7.19 -3.81
C LYS A 69 -5.72 -6.19 -4.95
N HIS A 70 -6.51 -6.40 -6.00
CA HIS A 70 -6.72 -5.42 -7.05
C HIS A 70 -7.95 -4.57 -6.72
N VAL A 71 -7.83 -3.27 -6.94
CA VAL A 71 -8.97 -2.35 -6.90
C VAL A 71 -9.01 -1.64 -8.24
N LEU A 72 -10.10 -1.81 -8.98
CA LEU A 72 -10.30 -1.11 -10.24
C LEU A 72 -10.73 0.31 -9.96
N GLY A 73 -10.12 1.28 -10.63
CA GLY A 73 -10.48 2.67 -10.48
C GLY A 73 -11.85 2.97 -11.07
N GLU A 74 -12.71 3.66 -10.30
CA GLU A 74 -13.98 4.16 -10.84
C GLU A 74 -13.79 5.48 -11.59
N LYS A 75 -14.53 5.67 -12.68
CA LYS A 75 -14.68 6.97 -13.38
C LYS A 75 -13.35 7.65 -13.76
N GLY A 76 -12.35 6.86 -14.18
CA GLY A 76 -11.05 7.38 -14.59
C GLY A 76 -10.03 7.50 -13.47
N ALA A 77 -10.34 7.01 -12.27
CA ALA A 77 -9.31 6.78 -11.25
C ALA A 77 -8.31 5.69 -11.71
N PRO A 78 -7.06 5.71 -11.23
CA PRO A 78 -6.08 4.67 -11.50
C PRO A 78 -6.51 3.30 -10.96
N ASP A 79 -6.05 2.24 -11.61
CA ASP A 79 -6.15 0.88 -11.05
C ASP A 79 -5.05 0.69 -9.99
N GLU A 80 -5.39 0.00 -8.90
CA GLU A 80 -4.55 -0.11 -7.72
C GLU A 80 -4.26 -1.57 -7.35
N VAL A 81 -2.99 -1.82 -7.02
CA VAL A 81 -2.51 -3.03 -6.36
C VAL A 81 -2.20 -2.67 -4.92
N GLN A 82 -2.91 -3.27 -3.97
CA GLN A 82 -2.76 -2.96 -2.54
C GLN A 82 -2.20 -4.16 -1.79
N VAL A 83 -1.17 -3.93 -0.97
CA VAL A 83 -0.53 -4.94 -0.11
C VAL A 83 -0.87 -4.66 1.35
N TYR A 84 -1.23 -5.71 2.08
CA TYR A 84 -1.57 -5.64 3.49
C TYR A 84 -1.12 -6.91 4.22
N LYS A 85 -1.01 -6.84 5.54
CA LYS A 85 -0.72 -8.01 6.37
C LYS A 85 -2.01 -8.78 6.65
N VAL A 86 -1.97 -10.11 6.57
CA VAL A 86 -3.12 -10.97 6.89
C VAL A 86 -3.56 -10.72 8.33
N GLY A 87 -4.86 -10.43 8.51
CA GLY A 87 -5.45 -10.00 9.78
C GLY A 87 -5.52 -8.48 9.98
N GLU A 88 -4.85 -7.69 9.12
CA GLU A 88 -4.79 -6.22 9.16
C GLU A 88 -5.16 -5.61 7.79
N THR A 89 -6.29 -6.03 7.22
CA THR A 89 -6.71 -5.66 5.85
C THR A 89 -6.96 -4.17 5.62
N ALA A 90 -7.24 -3.42 6.70
CA ALA A 90 -7.43 -1.97 6.66
C ALA A 90 -6.10 -1.20 6.58
N LYS A 91 -4.99 -1.80 7.05
CA LYS A 91 -3.66 -1.18 7.02
C LYS A 91 -2.95 -1.54 5.73
N ILE A 92 -3.10 -0.69 4.71
CA ILE A 92 -2.35 -0.83 3.45
C ILE A 92 -0.90 -0.40 3.68
N LEU A 93 0.04 -1.28 3.34
CA LEU A 93 1.47 -1.11 3.57
C LEU A 93 2.21 -0.62 2.32
N GLU A 94 1.74 -1.07 1.16
CA GLU A 94 2.17 -0.64 -0.16
C GLU A 94 0.94 -0.52 -1.06
N LEU A 95 0.96 0.52 -1.89
CA LEU A 95 -0.03 0.82 -2.92
C LEU A 95 0.72 1.11 -4.22
N ILE A 96 0.45 0.33 -5.26
CA ILE A 96 0.94 0.58 -6.62
C ILE A 96 -0.25 0.96 -7.48
N SER A 97 -0.28 2.20 -7.97
CA SER A 97 -1.30 2.64 -8.91
C SER A 97 -0.75 2.70 -10.33
N ALA A 98 -1.58 2.32 -11.30
CA ALA A 98 -1.27 2.37 -12.72
C ALA A 98 -2.40 3.07 -13.48
N GLU A 99 -2.05 4.03 -14.31
CA GLU A 99 -2.98 4.72 -15.20
C GLU A 99 -2.37 4.95 -16.58
N ALA A 100 -3.22 5.20 -17.57
CA ALA A 100 -2.78 5.44 -18.93
C ALA A 100 -2.02 6.77 -19.04
N ASP A 101 -0.89 6.75 -19.76
CA ASP A 101 -0.17 7.95 -20.21
C ASP A 101 -0.10 7.96 -21.74
N GLY A 102 -1.29 7.89 -22.36
CA GLY A 102 -1.44 7.66 -23.79
C GLY A 102 -1.54 6.16 -24.17
N PRO A 103 -1.50 5.83 -25.48
CA PRO A 103 -1.88 4.50 -25.96
C PRO A 103 -0.84 3.40 -25.68
N ALA A 104 0.43 3.78 -25.48
CA ALA A 104 1.54 2.83 -25.35
C ALA A 104 2.43 3.10 -24.13
N LYS A 105 2.01 3.99 -23.23
CA LYS A 105 2.72 4.31 -21.99
C LYS A 105 1.77 4.26 -20.82
N ALA A 106 2.34 3.97 -19.66
CA ALA A 106 1.64 3.93 -18.40
C ALA A 106 2.40 4.79 -17.39
N LYS A 107 1.65 5.58 -16.62
CA LYS A 107 2.18 6.24 -15.44
C LYS A 107 1.91 5.34 -14.24
N VAL A 108 2.97 4.96 -13.56
CA VAL A 108 2.91 4.10 -12.38
C VAL A 108 3.38 4.90 -11.18
N THR A 109 2.64 4.79 -10.08
CA THR A 109 3.02 5.36 -8.80
C THR A 109 3.12 4.25 -7.77
N VAL A 110 4.29 4.14 -7.12
CA VAL A 110 4.49 3.25 -5.98
C VAL A 110 4.49 4.09 -4.72
N THR A 111 3.69 3.71 -3.74
CA THR A 111 3.51 4.39 -2.46
C THR A 111 3.67 3.36 -1.36
N VAL A 112 4.59 3.59 -0.42
CA VAL A 112 4.87 2.69 0.71
C VAL A 112 4.75 3.45 2.02
N LEU A 113 4.49 2.72 3.11
CA LEU A 113 4.24 3.32 4.43
C LEU A 113 5.39 4.19 4.96
N GLY A 114 6.63 3.94 4.54
CA GLY A 114 7.83 4.61 5.03
C GLY A 114 8.39 4.03 6.34
N GLU A 115 7.88 2.88 6.77
CA GLU A 115 8.28 2.22 8.01
C GLU A 115 8.85 0.82 7.74
N GLY A 116 9.91 0.46 8.47
CA GLY A 116 10.52 -0.88 8.38
C GLY A 116 10.95 -1.20 6.95
N ARG A 117 10.48 -2.33 6.42
CA ARG A 117 10.77 -2.76 5.04
C ARG A 117 10.07 -1.94 3.95
N TRP A 118 9.11 -1.09 4.31
CA TRP A 118 8.29 -0.34 3.37
C TRP A 118 8.92 1.03 3.12
N ASP A 119 10.07 1.05 2.45
CA ASP A 119 10.92 2.23 2.28
C ASP A 119 11.30 2.48 0.80
N ALA A 120 12.25 3.37 0.55
CA ALA A 120 12.72 3.67 -0.81
C ALA A 120 13.37 2.48 -1.53
N ALA A 121 13.93 1.50 -0.83
CA ALA A 121 14.50 0.30 -1.45
C ALA A 121 13.39 -0.62 -1.96
N GLU A 122 12.25 -0.67 -1.26
CA GLU A 122 11.05 -1.36 -1.72
C GLU A 122 10.51 -0.74 -3.00
N ILE A 123 10.39 0.59 -3.04
CA ILE A 123 10.02 1.33 -4.25
C ILE A 123 10.97 1.02 -5.42
N ALA A 124 12.28 1.00 -5.17
CA ALA A 124 13.27 0.73 -6.20
C ALA A 124 13.12 -0.69 -6.79
N ALA A 125 12.83 -1.68 -5.95
CA ALA A 125 12.54 -3.05 -6.39
C ALA A 125 11.26 -3.12 -7.24
N ALA A 126 10.17 -2.51 -6.78
CA ALA A 126 8.91 -2.42 -7.51
C ALA A 126 9.11 -1.76 -8.88
N ARG A 127 9.81 -0.62 -8.93
CA ARG A 127 10.16 0.10 -10.17
C ARG A 127 10.94 -0.80 -11.14
N ALA A 128 12.03 -1.42 -10.68
CA ALA A 128 12.85 -2.30 -11.50
C ALA A 128 12.04 -3.49 -12.05
N SER A 129 11.19 -4.08 -11.23
CA SER A 129 10.32 -5.19 -11.62
C SER A 129 9.32 -4.79 -12.72
N ILE A 130 8.62 -3.67 -12.52
CA ILE A 130 7.58 -3.20 -13.43
C ILE A 130 8.18 -2.73 -14.77
N GLN A 131 9.31 -2.03 -14.72
CA GLN A 131 10.01 -1.58 -15.93
C GLN A 131 10.54 -2.75 -16.75
N SER A 132 11.16 -3.75 -16.11
CA SER A 132 11.76 -4.90 -16.80
C SER A 132 10.78 -6.00 -17.17
N ALA A 133 9.54 -5.95 -16.67
CA ALA A 133 8.55 -7.03 -16.77
C ALA A 133 9.00 -8.36 -16.14
N THR A 134 10.04 -8.33 -15.30
CA THR A 134 10.60 -9.50 -14.62
C THR A 134 10.60 -9.22 -13.12
N PRO A 135 10.03 -10.09 -12.28
CA PRO A 135 10.04 -9.88 -10.83
C PRO A 135 11.45 -9.65 -10.27
N VAL A 136 11.69 -8.45 -9.73
CA VAL A 136 12.92 -8.08 -9.02
C VAL A 136 12.55 -7.71 -7.60
N CYS A 137 12.79 -8.61 -6.66
CA CYS A 137 12.47 -8.36 -5.25
C CYS A 137 13.56 -7.52 -4.56
N ARG A 138 13.17 -6.87 -3.46
CA ARG A 138 14.11 -6.23 -2.53
C ARG A 138 15.20 -7.23 -2.09
N LYS A 139 16.46 -6.78 -2.05
CA LYS A 139 17.61 -7.64 -1.73
C LYS A 139 17.83 -7.87 -0.24
N ASP A 140 17.40 -6.93 0.59
CA ASP A 140 17.57 -6.99 2.05
C ASP A 140 16.21 -7.27 2.70
N GLY A 141 15.97 -8.53 3.08
CA GLY A 141 14.73 -9.00 3.72
C GLY A 141 14.67 -8.70 5.20
#